data_AF-A0A7S0QI03-F1
#
_entry.id   AF-A0A7S0QI03-F1
#
_cell.length_a   1.000
_cell.length_b   1.000
_cell.length_c   1.000
_cell.angle_alpha   90.00
_cell.angle_beta   90.00
_cell.angle_gamma   90.00
#
_symmetry.space_group_name_H-M   'P 1'
#
loop_
_entity.id
_entity.type
_entity.pdbx_description
1 polymer ?
#
loop_
_entity_poly.entity_id
_entity_poly.type
_entity_poly.pdbx_seq_one_letter_code
_entity_poly.pdbx_strand_id
1 'polypeptide(L)'
;FIHGDLHGGNLMAVEDGTLAVFDAGLTTALRPDMAQPFGYFLQALCAGTVDRVVDKLVEFCDQGPRNAADTAGLRSDIDKLMGQFVSADGLRAPGGAPINMGELVGAILAIVQRRHMQLRGDVAVTIMTMAISESLIRSLDPDFDLVKEALPYFVRYRSWRPQHTDLTSSA
;
A
#
# COMPACT_ATOMS: atom_id res chain seq x y z
N PHE A 1 11.18 -9.19 1.71
CA PHE A 1 11.06 -9.16 0.24
C PHE A 1 9.60 -9.24 -0.15
N ILE A 2 9.27 -8.68 -1.31
CA ILE A 2 7.94 -8.63 -1.94
C ILE A 2 8.17 -9.14 -3.36
N HIS A 3 7.31 -10.05 -3.83
CA HIS A 3 7.29 -10.53 -5.21
C HIS A 3 6.70 -9.43 -6.08
N GLY A 4 7.46 -8.60 -6.78
CA GLY A 4 6.97 -7.37 -7.41
C GLY A 4 5.91 -7.51 -8.51
N ASP A 5 5.40 -8.71 -8.80
CA ASP A 5 4.41 -8.98 -9.85
C ASP A 5 3.53 -10.23 -9.52
N LEU A 6 2.90 -10.21 -8.35
CA LEU A 6 2.10 -11.34 -7.85
C LEU A 6 0.69 -11.41 -8.48
N HIS A 7 0.61 -11.61 -9.79
CA HIS A 7 -0.65 -11.83 -10.51
C HIS A 7 -1.00 -13.32 -10.63
N GLY A 8 -2.22 -13.64 -11.07
CA GLY A 8 -2.72 -15.02 -11.15
C GLY A 8 -1.94 -15.97 -12.08
N GLY A 9 -1.03 -15.45 -12.92
CA GLY A 9 -0.13 -16.27 -13.73
C GLY A 9 1.07 -16.80 -12.95
N ASN A 10 1.42 -16.15 -11.83
CA ASN A 10 2.51 -16.55 -10.94
C ASN A 10 2.02 -17.33 -9.72
N LEU A 11 0.77 -17.76 -9.72
CA LEU A 11 0.11 -18.43 -8.60
C LEU A 11 -0.64 -19.67 -9.09
N MET A 12 -0.53 -20.76 -8.36
CA MET A 12 -1.33 -21.97 -8.58
C MET A 12 -1.79 -22.57 -7.25
N ALA A 13 -3.09 -22.82 -7.15
CA ALA A 13 -3.64 -23.60 -6.05
C ALA A 13 -3.24 -25.06 -6.22
N VAL A 14 -2.73 -25.66 -5.14
CA VAL A 14 -2.34 -27.07 -5.09
C VAL A 14 -3.46 -27.86 -4.39
N GLU A 15 -3.66 -29.12 -4.77
CA GLU A 15 -4.73 -29.98 -4.23
C GLU A 15 -4.69 -30.14 -2.71
N ASP A 16 -3.51 -29.98 -2.08
CA ASP A 16 -3.33 -30.02 -0.63
C ASP A 16 -3.73 -28.73 0.10
N GLY A 17 -4.27 -27.75 -0.63
CA GLY A 17 -4.70 -26.45 -0.10
C GLY A 17 -3.56 -25.42 0.03
N THR A 18 -2.36 -25.73 -0.45
CA THR A 18 -1.25 -24.76 -0.51
C THR A 18 -1.30 -23.92 -1.79
N LEU A 19 -0.55 -22.81 -1.80
CA LEU A 19 -0.39 -21.94 -2.94
C LEU A 19 1.06 -22.02 -3.43
N ALA A 20 1.25 -22.53 -4.64
CA ALA A 20 2.54 -22.48 -5.32
C ALA A 20 2.74 -21.09 -5.93
N VAL A 21 3.86 -20.46 -5.59
CA VAL A 21 4.28 -19.16 -6.14
C VAL A 21 5.41 -19.40 -7.13
N PHE A 22 5.23 -18.93 -8.36
CA PHE A 22 6.22 -19.05 -9.43
C PHE A 22 6.87 -17.69 -9.72
N ASP A 23 7.99 -17.76 -10.43
CA ASP A 23 8.74 -16.61 -10.99
C ASP A 23 9.07 -15.49 -9.99
N ALA A 24 10.27 -15.53 -9.41
CA ALA A 24 10.78 -14.44 -8.57
C ALA A 24 11.58 -13.38 -9.36
N GLY A 25 11.38 -13.29 -10.69
CA GLY A 25 12.12 -12.40 -11.58
C GLY A 25 11.92 -10.91 -11.29
N LEU A 26 10.76 -10.55 -10.73
CA LEU A 26 10.48 -9.24 -10.16
C LEU A 26 10.34 -9.41 -8.66
N THR A 27 11.31 -8.93 -7.89
CA THR A 27 11.22 -8.83 -6.44
C THR A 27 11.70 -7.46 -6.00
N THR A 28 11.05 -6.92 -4.97
CA THR A 28 11.46 -5.68 -4.31
C THR A 28 11.57 -5.90 -2.80
N ALA A 29 12.20 -4.96 -2.13
CA ALA A 29 12.13 -4.88 -0.69
C ALA A 29 11.97 -3.41 -0.33
N LEU A 30 10.96 -3.10 0.49
CA LEU A 30 10.96 -1.83 1.20
C LEU A 30 12.26 -1.74 1.98
N ARG A 31 12.98 -0.62 1.80
CA ARG A 31 14.17 -0.40 2.61
C ARG A 31 13.79 -0.42 4.10
N PRO A 32 14.71 -0.85 4.99
CA PRO A 32 14.43 -0.95 6.43
C PRO A 32 13.86 0.34 7.04
N ASP A 33 14.31 1.50 6.55
CA ASP A 33 13.83 2.82 6.96
C ASP A 33 12.37 3.09 6.57
N MET A 34 11.85 2.46 5.52
CA MET A 34 10.50 2.72 4.99
C MET A 34 9.45 1.73 5.44
N ALA A 35 9.84 0.55 5.93
CA ALA A 35 8.86 -0.48 6.24
C ALA A 35 7.89 -0.07 7.37
N GLN A 36 8.39 0.63 8.40
CA GLN A 36 7.54 1.17 9.46
C GLN A 36 6.69 2.37 8.98
N PRO A 37 7.26 3.42 8.34
CA PRO A 37 6.48 4.48 7.70
C PRO A 37 5.37 3.96 6.78
N PHE A 38 5.63 2.92 5.98
CA PHE A 38 4.63 2.28 5.12
C PHE A 38 3.47 1.68 5.92
N GLY A 39 3.75 1.00 7.04
CA GLY A 39 2.71 0.52 7.95
C GLY A 39 1.84 1.65 8.51
N TYR A 40 2.44 2.78 8.89
CA TYR A 40 1.69 3.97 9.35
C TYR A 40 0.84 4.60 8.25
N PHE A 41 1.32 4.57 7.01
CA PHE A 41 0.53 5.01 5.85
C PHE A 41 -0.72 4.14 5.66
N LEU A 42 -0.58 2.81 5.68
CA LEU A 42 -1.74 1.91 5.57
C LEU A 42 -2.75 2.12 6.71
N GLN A 43 -2.25 2.29 7.94
CA GLN A 43 -3.10 2.63 9.08
C GLN A 43 -3.85 3.96 8.87
N ALA A 44 -3.15 4.97 8.36
CA ALA A 44 -3.72 6.29 8.12
C ALA A 44 -4.81 6.27 7.04
N LEU A 45 -4.65 5.45 5.99
CA LEU A 45 -5.68 5.21 4.98
C LEU A 45 -6.92 4.58 5.60
N CYS A 46 -6.76 3.50 6.38
CA CYS A 46 -7.88 2.81 7.01
C CYS A 46 -8.63 3.70 8.00
N ALA A 47 -7.91 4.55 8.73
CA ALA A 47 -8.46 5.47 9.72
C ALA A 47 -9.00 6.78 9.12
N GLY A 48 -8.88 7.00 7.81
CA GLY A 48 -9.33 8.25 7.18
C GLY A 48 -8.53 9.50 7.58
N THR A 49 -7.33 9.34 8.15
CA THR A 49 -6.55 10.47 8.69
C THR A 49 -5.75 11.17 7.59
N VAL A 50 -6.40 12.08 6.86
CA VAL A 50 -5.84 12.81 5.69
C VAL A 50 -4.46 13.42 5.97
N ASP A 51 -4.29 14.13 7.10
CA ASP A 51 -3.02 14.78 7.41
C ASP A 51 -1.86 13.78 7.55
N ARG A 52 -2.13 12.59 8.10
CA ARG A 52 -1.13 11.51 8.21
C ARG A 52 -0.84 10.85 6.88
N VAL A 53 -1.86 10.70 6.02
CA VAL A 53 -1.67 10.19 4.65
C VAL A 53 -0.75 11.12 3.88
N VAL A 54 -0.99 12.43 3.95
CA VAL A 54 -0.17 13.46 3.29
C VAL A 54 1.26 13.45 3.84
N ASP A 55 1.43 13.45 5.16
CA ASP A 55 2.74 13.41 5.81
C ASP A 55 3.59 12.22 5.31
N LYS A 56 3.00 11.02 5.29
CA LYS A 56 3.70 9.80 4.86
C LYS A 56 3.96 9.78 3.35
N LEU A 57 3.05 10.30 2.53
CA LEU A 57 3.28 10.43 1.09
C LEU A 57 4.46 11.36 0.78
N VAL A 58 4.60 12.46 1.52
CA VAL A 58 5.76 13.35 1.39
C VAL A 58 7.04 12.62 1.82
N GLU A 59 7.00 11.85 2.90
CA GLU A 59 8.15 11.03 3.37
C GLU A 59 8.59 9.97 2.35
N PHE A 60 7.67 9.43 1.55
CA PHE A 60 7.98 8.43 0.52
C PHE A 60 8.54 9.00 -0.79
N CYS A 61 8.53 10.31 -0.95
CA CYS A 61 8.97 10.95 -2.19
C CYS A 61 10.41 11.46 -2.07
N ASP A 62 11.27 11.09 -3.01
CA ASP A 62 12.61 11.68 -3.17
C ASP A 62 12.51 13.16 -3.57
N GLN A 63 11.43 13.52 -4.29
CA GLN A 63 11.06 14.90 -4.59
C GLN A 63 9.60 15.14 -4.20
N GLY A 64 9.40 15.92 -3.14
CA GLY A 64 8.08 16.29 -2.60
C GLY A 64 7.59 17.68 -3.01
N PRO A 65 6.53 18.19 -2.34
CA PRO A 65 6.02 19.55 -2.52
C PRO A 65 7.11 20.62 -2.32
N ARG A 66 7.11 21.68 -3.13
CA ARG A 66 8.19 22.68 -3.12
C ARG A 66 7.95 23.83 -2.12
N ASN A 67 6.70 24.03 -1.73
CA ASN A 67 6.28 25.11 -0.85
C ASN A 67 4.97 24.76 -0.12
N ALA A 68 4.55 25.62 0.80
CA ALA A 68 3.34 25.41 1.59
C ALA A 68 2.05 25.34 0.74
N ALA A 69 1.99 26.05 -0.39
CA ALA A 69 0.83 25.99 -1.29
C ALA A 69 0.76 24.65 -2.04
N ASP A 70 1.90 24.08 -2.45
CA ASP A 70 1.98 22.75 -3.04
C ASP A 70 1.48 21.69 -2.03
N THR A 71 1.91 21.78 -0.76
CA THR A 71 1.46 20.87 0.32
C THR A 71 -0.03 21.02 0.63
N ALA A 72 -0.54 22.25 0.71
CA ALA A 72 -1.97 22.51 0.93
C ALA A 72 -2.82 21.98 -0.23
N GLY A 73 -2.32 22.10 -1.46
CA GLY A 73 -2.96 21.52 -2.63
C GLY A 73 -2.97 19.99 -2.59
N LEU A 74 -1.85 19.34 -2.26
CA LEU A 74 -1.78 17.89 -2.08
C LEU A 74 -2.79 17.43 -1.03
N ARG A 75 -2.84 18.10 0.12
CA ARG A 75 -3.81 17.82 1.18
C ARG A 75 -5.24 17.91 0.66
N SER A 76 -5.58 18.95 -0.11
CA SER A 76 -6.93 19.08 -0.67
C SER A 76 -7.28 17.96 -1.65
N ASP A 77 -6.34 17.51 -2.47
CA ASP A 77 -6.57 16.39 -3.40
C ASP A 77 -6.79 15.08 -2.64
N ILE A 78 -5.97 14.81 -1.63
CA ILE A 78 -6.11 13.62 -0.78
C ILE A 78 -7.41 13.66 0.02
N ASP A 79 -7.78 14.80 0.60
CA ASP A 79 -9.04 14.98 1.34
C ASP A 79 -10.26 14.64 0.48
N LYS A 80 -10.31 15.19 -0.74
CA LYS A 80 -11.37 14.88 -1.71
C LYS A 80 -11.41 13.41 -2.09
N LEU A 81 -10.23 12.80 -2.30
CA LEU A 81 -10.14 11.40 -2.63
C LEU A 81 -10.63 10.53 -1.46
N MET A 82 -10.18 10.79 -0.25
CA MET A 82 -10.60 10.04 0.94
C MET A 82 -12.12 10.11 1.13
N GLY A 83 -12.74 11.28 0.90
CA GLY A 83 -14.20 11.41 0.97
C GLY A 83 -15.00 10.60 -0.06
N GLN A 84 -14.36 10.14 -1.14
CA GLN A 84 -14.98 9.27 -2.15
C GLN A 84 -14.84 7.78 -1.81
N PHE A 85 -13.80 7.41 -1.06
CA PHE A 85 -13.41 6.01 -0.84
C PHE A 85 -13.60 5.54 0.60
N VAL A 86 -13.66 6.45 1.58
CA VAL A 86 -13.73 6.14 3.00
C VAL A 86 -14.88 6.91 3.64
N SER A 87 -15.74 6.19 4.38
CA SER A 87 -16.85 6.75 5.14
C SER A 87 -16.37 7.52 6.37
N ALA A 88 -17.26 8.33 6.95
CA ALA A 88 -16.92 9.20 8.08
C ALA A 88 -16.50 8.44 9.37
N ASP A 89 -16.94 7.20 9.53
CA ASP A 89 -16.56 6.29 10.62
C ASP A 89 -15.22 5.58 10.38
N GLY A 90 -14.63 5.73 9.19
CA GLY A 90 -13.45 4.98 8.76
C GLY A 90 -13.76 3.50 8.55
N LEU A 91 -12.85 2.76 7.92
CA LEU A 91 -12.93 1.31 7.70
C LEU A 91 -13.93 0.80 6.63
N ARG A 92 -14.84 1.63 6.09
CA ARG A 92 -15.74 1.23 5.00
C ARG A 92 -15.82 2.27 3.89
N ALA A 93 -16.28 1.85 2.72
CA ALA A 93 -16.61 2.76 1.63
C ALA A 93 -17.93 3.48 1.92
N PRO A 94 -18.16 4.67 1.31
CA PRO A 94 -19.48 5.30 1.33
C PRO A 94 -20.56 4.32 0.84
N GLY A 95 -21.57 4.06 1.68
CA GLY A 95 -22.60 3.04 1.42
C GLY A 95 -22.41 1.70 2.13
N GLY A 96 -21.31 1.53 2.88
CA GLY A 96 -21.10 0.40 3.81
C GLY A 96 -20.48 -0.86 3.20
N ALA A 97 -20.07 -0.80 1.93
CA ALA A 97 -19.30 -1.85 1.26
C ALA A 97 -17.82 -1.84 1.71
N PRO A 98 -17.07 -2.94 1.47
CA PRO A 98 -15.63 -2.95 1.67
C PRO A 98 -14.92 -1.85 0.86
N ILE A 99 -13.84 -1.30 1.41
CA ILE A 99 -13.00 -0.33 0.70
C ILE A 99 -12.22 -1.07 -0.39
N ASN A 100 -12.28 -0.57 -1.63
CA ASN A 100 -11.39 -1.01 -2.70
C ASN A 100 -10.03 -0.34 -2.53
N MET A 101 -9.09 -1.01 -1.85
CA MET A 101 -7.81 -0.40 -1.49
C MET A 101 -6.95 -0.19 -2.74
N GLY A 102 -7.00 -1.12 -3.71
CA GLY A 102 -6.31 -1.05 -4.99
C GLY A 102 -6.69 0.19 -5.80
N GLU A 103 -7.98 0.50 -5.89
CA GLU A 103 -8.45 1.74 -6.53
C GLU A 103 -8.01 2.99 -5.75
N LEU A 104 -8.14 2.98 -4.42
CA LEU A 104 -7.73 4.10 -3.57
C LEU A 104 -6.23 4.40 -3.74
N VAL A 105 -5.36 3.40 -3.62
CA VAL A 105 -3.92 3.60 -3.76
C VAL A 105 -3.53 3.94 -5.19
N GLY A 106 -4.20 3.38 -6.20
CA GLY A 106 -4.01 3.76 -7.60
C GLY A 106 -4.34 5.23 -7.86
N ALA A 107 -5.45 5.72 -7.28
CA ALA A 107 -5.83 7.13 -7.36
C ALA A 107 -4.84 8.05 -6.64
N ILE A 108 -4.26 7.61 -5.51
CA ILE A 108 -3.18 8.34 -4.82
C ILE A 108 -1.94 8.43 -5.71
N LEU A 109 -1.50 7.33 -6.34
CA LEU A 109 -0.36 7.34 -7.26
C LEU A 109 -0.58 8.30 -8.44
N ALA A 110 -1.81 8.37 -8.96
CA ALA A 110 -2.17 9.33 -9.99
C ALA A 110 -2.07 10.79 -9.51
N ILE A 111 -2.44 11.08 -8.25
CA ILE A 111 -2.25 12.43 -7.65
C ILE A 111 -0.76 12.77 -7.57
N VAL A 112 0.06 11.85 -7.02
CA VAL A 112 1.51 12.03 -6.88
C VAL A 112 2.14 12.35 -8.24
N GLN A 113 1.79 11.58 -9.28
CA GLN A 113 2.27 11.81 -10.64
C GLN A 113 1.84 13.18 -11.20
N ARG A 114 0.54 13.54 -11.09
CA ARG A 114 0.02 14.85 -11.55
C ARG A 114 0.66 16.04 -10.85
N ARG A 115 1.08 15.85 -9.60
CA ARG A 115 1.75 16.87 -8.78
C ARG A 115 3.27 16.91 -9.03
N HIS A 116 3.79 16.11 -9.96
CA HIS A 116 5.21 15.98 -10.27
C HIS A 116 6.07 15.56 -9.06
N MET A 117 5.48 14.84 -8.11
CA MET A 117 6.21 14.26 -6.99
C MET A 117 6.88 12.97 -7.45
N GLN A 118 8.10 12.72 -6.99
CA GLN A 118 8.86 11.51 -7.33
C GLN A 118 8.78 10.51 -6.18
N LEU A 119 7.86 9.55 -6.29
CA LEU A 119 7.76 8.45 -5.35
C LEU A 119 8.94 7.49 -5.50
N ARG A 120 9.50 7.04 -4.38
CA ARG A 120 10.52 6.01 -4.38
C ARG A 120 10.01 4.72 -5.04
N GLY A 121 10.86 4.09 -5.86
CA GLY A 121 10.49 2.89 -6.62
C GLY A 121 10.12 1.70 -5.75
N ASP A 122 10.78 1.50 -4.61
CA ASP A 122 10.47 0.42 -3.66
C ASP A 122 9.04 0.54 -3.10
N VAL A 123 8.63 1.76 -2.74
CA VAL A 123 7.26 2.06 -2.28
C VAL A 123 6.26 1.87 -3.42
N ALA A 124 6.55 2.38 -4.61
CA ALA A 124 5.65 2.26 -5.76
C ALA A 124 5.36 0.79 -6.12
N VAL A 125 6.40 -0.05 -6.24
CA VAL A 125 6.24 -1.47 -6.55
C VAL A 125 5.48 -2.19 -5.43
N THR A 126 5.74 -1.84 -4.17
CA THR A 126 5.01 -2.43 -3.03
C THR A 126 3.51 -2.13 -3.11
N ILE A 127 3.14 -0.87 -3.36
CA ILE A 127 1.75 -0.45 -3.51
C ILE A 127 1.09 -1.17 -4.70
N MET A 128 1.76 -1.21 -5.85
CA MET A 128 1.24 -1.90 -7.03
C MET A 128 1.04 -3.39 -6.80
N THR A 129 2.00 -4.07 -6.19
CA THR A 129 1.91 -5.50 -5.86
C THR A 129 0.72 -5.78 -4.95
N MET A 130 0.51 -4.92 -3.94
CA MET A 130 -0.62 -5.04 -3.01
C MET A 130 -1.97 -4.86 -3.74
N ALA A 131 -2.07 -3.87 -4.63
CA ALA A 131 -3.27 -3.63 -5.44
C ALA A 131 -3.57 -4.79 -6.41
N ILE A 132 -2.55 -5.36 -7.06
CA ILE A 132 -2.68 -6.52 -7.95
C ILE A 132 -3.14 -7.75 -7.15
N SER A 133 -2.53 -7.97 -5.97
CA SER A 133 -2.90 -9.08 -5.09
C SER A 133 -4.35 -8.99 -4.63
N GLU A 134 -4.80 -7.80 -4.21
CA GLU A 134 -6.19 -7.58 -3.81
C GLU A 134 -7.16 -7.80 -4.99
N SER A 135 -6.84 -7.26 -6.17
CA SER A 135 -7.65 -7.46 -7.37
C SER A 135 -7.82 -8.94 -7.71
N LEU A 136 -6.73 -9.72 -7.60
CA LEU A 136 -6.78 -11.16 -7.79
C LEU A 136 -7.67 -11.84 -6.73
N ILE A 137 -7.50 -11.52 -5.45
CA ILE A 137 -8.32 -12.08 -4.38
C ILE A 137 -9.80 -11.77 -4.62
N ARG A 138 -10.14 -10.52 -4.98
CA ARG A 138 -11.51 -10.09 -5.23
C ARG A 138 -12.13 -10.68 -6.49
N SER A 139 -11.32 -11.13 -7.45
CA SER A 139 -11.81 -11.92 -8.58
C SER A 139 -12.30 -13.32 -8.17
N LEU A 140 -11.80 -13.84 -7.04
CA LEU A 140 -12.18 -15.13 -6.47
C LEU A 140 -13.24 -15.01 -5.37
N ASP A 141 -13.14 -13.98 -4.53
CA ASP A 141 -14.07 -13.63 -3.45
C ASP A 141 -14.44 -12.13 -3.54
N PRO A 142 -15.55 -11.79 -4.24
CA PRO A 142 -15.96 -10.41 -4.45
C PRO A 142 -16.24 -9.61 -3.17
N ASP A 143 -16.57 -10.30 -2.07
CA ASP A 143 -16.92 -9.73 -0.77
C ASP A 143 -15.69 -9.56 0.15
N PHE A 144 -14.50 -9.93 -0.33
CA PHE A 144 -13.26 -9.80 0.43
C PHE A 144 -12.99 -8.35 0.87
N ASP A 145 -12.81 -8.18 2.18
CA ASP A 145 -12.54 -6.89 2.82
C ASP A 145 -11.09 -6.84 3.31
N LEU A 146 -10.20 -6.30 2.45
CA LEU A 146 -8.77 -6.20 2.76
C LEU A 146 -8.50 -5.46 4.06
N VAL A 147 -9.24 -4.38 4.34
CA VAL A 147 -9.03 -3.55 5.53
C VAL A 147 -9.31 -4.37 6.78
N LYS A 148 -10.43 -5.09 6.81
CA LYS A 148 -10.80 -5.96 7.92
C LYS A 148 -9.81 -7.10 8.11
N GLU A 149 -9.43 -7.79 7.03
CA GLU A 149 -8.51 -8.93 7.08
C GLU A 149 -7.07 -8.53 7.45
N ALA A 150 -6.66 -7.28 7.17
CA ALA A 150 -5.33 -6.77 7.52
C ALA A 150 -5.18 -6.39 9.01
N LEU A 151 -6.27 -6.11 9.74
CA LEU A 151 -6.23 -5.63 11.13
C LEU A 151 -5.37 -6.50 12.09
N PRO A 152 -5.50 -7.84 12.11
CA PRO A 152 -4.69 -8.69 12.98
C PRO A 152 -3.19 -8.54 12.72
N TYR A 153 -2.81 -8.30 11.47
CA TYR A 153 -1.42 -8.16 11.05
C TYR A 153 -0.84 -6.81 11.51
N PHE A 154 -1.60 -5.72 11.46
CA PHE A 154 -1.16 -4.45 12.03
C PHE A 154 -0.89 -4.55 13.53
N VAL A 155 -1.74 -5.29 14.27
CA VAL A 155 -1.53 -5.51 15.72
C VAL A 155 -0.30 -6.39 15.96
N ARG A 156 -0.20 -7.53 15.25
CA ARG A 156 0.88 -8.50 15.40
C ARG A 156 2.24 -7.92 15.07
N TYR A 157 2.32 -7.09 14.02
CA TYR A 157 3.57 -6.55 13.50
C TYR A 157 3.80 -5.08 13.84
N ARG A 158 3.03 -4.49 14.77
CA ARG A 158 3.19 -3.07 15.18
C ARG A 158 4.63 -2.71 15.61
N SER A 159 5.35 -3.68 16.17
CA SER A 159 6.71 -3.55 16.68
C SER A 159 7.74 -4.28 15.83
N TRP A 160 7.35 -4.76 14.65
CA TRP A 160 8.27 -5.43 13.74
C TRP A 160 9.33 -4.45 13.25
N ARG A 161 10.60 -4.84 13.43
CA ARG A 161 11.75 -4.15 12.88
C ARG A 161 12.42 -5.10 11.89
N PRO A 162 12.62 -4.70 10.63
CA PRO A 162 13.36 -5.53 9.68
C PRO A 162 14.76 -5.81 10.23
N GLN A 163 15.11 -7.09 10.35
CA GLN A 163 16.44 -7.53 10.77
C GLN A 163 17.41 -7.36 9.58
N HIS A 164 18.56 -6.73 9.81
CA HIS A 164 19.66 -6.70 8.84
C HIS A 164 20.10 -8.15 8.56
N THR A 165 19.96 -8.60 7.32
CA THR A 165 20.77 -9.72 6.82
C THR A 165 21.84 -9.09 5.97
N ASP A 166 23.00 -8.82 6.56
CA ASP A 166 24.19 -8.42 5.80
C ASP A 166 24.59 -9.61 4.93
N LEU A 167 24.24 -9.58 3.64
CA LEU A 167 24.65 -10.60 2.66
C LEU A 167 26.13 -10.44 2.25
N THR A 168 26.95 -9.79 3.07
CA THR A 168 28.39 -9.64 2.86
C THR A 168 29.18 -10.38 3.94
N SER A 169 28.96 -11.68 4.09
CA SER A 169 29.92 -12.56 4.77
C SER A 169 29.74 -14.02 4.35
N SER A 170 30.13 -14.31 3.11
CA SER A 170 30.68 -15.61 2.71
C SER A 170 31.07 -15.55 1.23
N ALA A 171 32.30 -15.13 0.96
CA ALA A 171 33.06 -15.49 -0.22
C ALA A 171 34.44 -15.94 0.26
#